data_AF-I3CF16-F1
#
_entry.id   AF-I3CF16-F1
#
_cell.length_a   1.000
_cell.length_b   1.000
_cell.length_c   1.000
_cell.angle_alpha   90.00
_cell.angle_beta   90.00
_cell.angle_gamma   90.00
#
_symmetry.space_group_name_H-M   'P 1'
#
loop_
_entity.id
_entity.type
_entity.pdbx_description
1 polymer ?
#
loop_
_entity_poly.entity_id
_entity_poly.type
_entity_poly.pdbx_seq_one_letter_code
_entity_poly.pdbx_strand_id
1 'polypeptide(L)'
;MSNLLPLTVLLKYLPIHVKEGHHRTIVTRDYLINVLQQEAFLSVGESMLLIDVVERLFCSVAVLDKEILHEQAWCFVSFPAQSFAIGLLQVLADKQQNLLDPFFWEVSFSPHENIVSEQHELLFWLETQRLQHHQSKLAKPTNYVANSVTFIKLDDQFLLHRREGNLVKDQHGEFVLIGGCTNLADLEHLELSLPEKLALLKEPHHLPYSVVEKTLIREIKEETTLELDKDYSLFFIEKIEPYNHLSGSGVNYAYTCYYFSLFRIQLTEQGFFRLLQAEQDKPQIFSWFTLEELQASRTSDGKTAYIDVLHAHFSSNFKKVMGEIPNSFNNQYNVLKESDSVTLPLHQARFLRVGATGKEKTLNIPLTTRQCQLLWLLGAHARQFRIIACHASFQLFPYGWVQGVHLSFIEEMQIVATLLREHHLDLLEFVEGHYYRLNLDPQLIFFDEANFQAFLSKSAQEPYQISIVNQSVLTPWATIEENSLMEKLTPHLGVSLQELMTGKNSYCSAEEKEKLDKFVDLARKKINCKAIGLRLFLRTEENRCRLSCNISAKINGKKLHLAVID
;
A
#
# COMPACT_ATOMS: atom_id res chain seq x y z
N MET A 1 36.55 12.66 44.46
CA MET A 1 35.93 13.83 43.80
C MET A 1 36.95 14.39 42.83
N SER A 2 36.66 14.34 41.53
CA SER A 2 37.59 14.68 40.45
C SER A 2 38.12 16.11 40.57
N ASN A 3 39.44 16.23 40.62
CA ASN A 3 40.17 17.49 40.60
C ASN A 3 40.14 17.99 39.14
N LEU A 4 39.33 19.02 38.82
CA LEU A 4 39.32 19.62 37.47
C LEU A 4 40.54 20.54 37.22
N LEU A 5 41.39 20.67 38.24
CA LEU A 5 42.65 21.42 38.21
C LEU A 5 43.49 21.17 36.93
N PRO A 6 43.64 19.95 36.38
CA PRO A 6 44.42 19.74 35.16
C PRO A 6 43.91 20.52 33.94
N LEU A 7 42.58 20.62 33.76
CA LEU A 7 42.00 21.37 32.66
C LEU A 7 42.15 22.89 32.87
N THR A 8 42.00 23.35 34.11
CA THR A 8 42.24 24.75 34.49
C THR A 8 43.70 25.17 34.29
N VAL A 9 44.65 24.27 34.60
CA VAL A 9 46.07 24.47 34.31
C VAL A 9 46.28 24.53 32.80
N LEU A 10 45.76 23.56 32.03
CA LEU A 10 45.93 23.50 30.58
C LEU A 10 45.44 24.78 29.89
N LEU A 11 44.28 25.31 30.30
CA LEU A 11 43.70 26.56 29.78
C LEU A 11 44.65 27.77 29.83
N LYS A 12 45.54 27.84 30.83
CA LYS A 12 46.51 28.96 30.96
C LYS A 12 47.65 28.89 29.95
N TYR A 13 47.90 27.69 29.41
CA TYR A 13 49.08 27.38 28.61
C TYR A 13 48.76 26.99 27.17
N LEU A 14 47.51 27.20 26.73
CA LEU A 14 47.14 27.05 25.33
C LEU A 14 47.84 28.09 24.44
N PRO A 15 48.08 27.78 23.15
CA PRO A 15 48.58 28.75 22.19
C PRO A 15 47.64 29.95 22.06
N ILE A 16 48.19 31.11 21.71
CA ILE A 16 47.49 32.38 21.56
C ILE A 16 47.55 32.79 20.10
N HIS A 17 46.41 33.14 19.55
CA HIS A 17 46.19 33.77 18.26
C HIS A 17 45.62 35.15 18.55
N VAL A 18 46.20 36.20 17.97
CA VAL A 18 45.65 37.55 18.17
C VAL A 18 44.38 37.74 17.34
N LYS A 19 43.48 38.61 17.81
CA LYS A 19 42.22 38.90 17.10
C LYS A 19 42.44 39.59 15.76
N GLU A 20 43.43 40.46 15.69
CA GLU A 20 43.77 41.26 14.52
C GLU A 20 45.27 41.10 14.20
N GLY A 21 45.58 40.82 12.93
CA GLY A 21 46.93 40.44 12.51
C GLY A 21 47.15 38.93 12.56
N HIS A 22 48.07 38.42 11.73
CA HIS A 22 48.35 36.98 11.61
C HIS A 22 49.33 36.45 12.68
N HIS A 23 49.37 37.08 13.86
CA HIS A 23 50.29 36.68 14.93
C HIS A 23 49.71 35.54 15.77
N ARG A 24 50.48 34.46 15.90
CA ARG A 24 50.10 33.28 16.66
C ARG A 24 51.30 32.66 17.37
N THR A 25 51.08 32.05 18.53
CA THR A 25 52.08 31.29 19.27
C THR A 25 51.92 29.80 19.02
N ILE A 26 53.00 29.07 19.25
CA ILE A 26 53.08 27.61 19.14
C ILE A 26 53.50 27.09 20.51
N VAL A 27 52.84 26.03 20.98
CA VAL A 27 53.16 25.40 22.28
C VAL A 27 53.43 23.92 22.04
N THR A 28 54.60 23.42 22.46
CA THR A 28 54.95 22.01 22.23
C THR A 28 54.21 21.09 23.18
N ARG A 29 53.98 19.86 22.73
CA ARG A 29 53.34 18.81 23.53
C ARG A 29 54.12 18.52 24.82
N ASP A 30 55.44 18.42 24.72
CA ASP A 30 56.33 18.19 25.88
C ASP A 30 56.23 19.30 26.92
N TYR A 31 56.08 20.55 26.48
CA TYR A 31 55.87 21.67 27.38
C TYR A 31 54.56 21.52 28.16
N LEU A 32 53.45 21.21 27.48
CA LEU A 32 52.16 21.00 28.13
C LEU A 32 52.18 19.82 29.11
N ILE A 33 52.86 18.73 28.74
CA ILE A 33 53.06 17.56 29.62
C ILE A 33 53.85 17.93 30.89
N ASN A 34 54.94 18.71 30.75
CA ASN A 34 55.74 19.15 31.88
C ASN A 34 54.95 20.08 32.81
N VAL A 35 54.17 21.00 32.25
CA VAL A 35 53.30 21.90 33.02
C VAL A 35 52.24 21.11 33.80
N LEU A 36 51.59 20.12 33.19
CA LEU A 36 50.60 19.28 33.88
C LEU A 36 51.22 18.47 35.03
N GLN A 37 52.45 18.00 34.88
CA GLN A 37 53.18 17.33 35.97
C GLN A 37 53.50 18.30 37.11
N GLN A 38 53.94 19.51 36.79
CA GLN A 38 54.42 20.48 37.79
C GLN A 38 53.28 21.20 38.52
N GLU A 39 52.22 21.60 37.81
CA GLU A 39 51.15 22.43 38.36
C GLU A 39 49.86 21.68 38.66
N ALA A 40 49.59 20.59 37.94
CA ALA A 40 48.42 19.74 38.19
C ALA A 40 48.76 18.43 38.92
N PHE A 41 50.04 18.18 39.21
CA PHE A 41 50.57 17.01 39.92
C PHE A 41 50.15 15.67 39.29
N LEU A 42 49.97 15.65 37.97
CA LEU A 42 49.69 14.43 37.22
C LEU A 42 50.96 13.61 37.00
N SER A 43 50.84 12.28 36.93
CA SER A 43 51.91 11.46 36.39
C SER A 43 52.13 11.74 34.89
N VAL A 44 53.29 11.32 34.36
CA VAL A 44 53.59 11.42 32.92
C VAL A 44 52.50 10.76 32.08
N GLY A 45 52.07 9.55 32.45
CA GLY A 45 51.04 8.81 31.72
C GLY A 45 49.67 9.50 31.74
N GLU A 46 49.26 10.04 32.89
CA GLU A 46 48.00 10.79 33.01
C GLU A 46 48.03 12.09 32.20
N SER A 47 49.18 12.77 32.19
CA SER A 47 49.39 14.00 31.41
C SER A 47 49.32 13.71 29.91
N MET A 48 49.99 12.65 29.44
CA MET A 48 49.91 12.22 28.04
C MET A 48 48.48 11.89 27.64
N LEU A 49 47.76 11.12 28.46
CA LEU A 49 46.37 10.76 28.18
C LEU A 49 45.46 11.98 28.11
N LEU A 50 45.60 12.94 29.03
CA LEU A 50 44.81 14.17 29.01
C LEU A 50 45.08 14.99 27.76
N ILE A 51 46.34 15.16 27.39
CA ILE A 51 46.73 15.86 26.16
C ILE A 51 46.18 15.13 24.93
N ASP A 52 46.26 13.80 24.85
CA ASP A 52 45.70 13.00 23.75
C ASP A 52 44.19 13.22 23.60
N VAL A 53 43.45 13.23 24.71
CA VAL A 53 42.00 13.46 24.71
C VAL A 53 41.65 14.87 24.25
N VAL A 54 42.33 15.89 24.78
CA VAL A 54 42.08 17.29 24.40
C VAL A 54 42.50 17.56 22.95
N GLU A 55 43.64 17.03 22.53
CA GLU A 55 44.10 17.10 21.14
C GLU A 55 43.10 16.45 20.20
N ARG A 56 42.59 15.26 20.55
CA ARG A 56 41.59 14.55 19.74
C ARG A 56 40.29 15.34 19.61
N LEU A 57 39.86 16.00 20.69
CA LEU A 57 38.70 16.89 20.72
C LEU A 57 38.92 18.11 19.83
N PHE A 58 40.06 18.77 19.95
CA PHE A 58 40.39 19.91 19.09
C PHE A 58 40.56 19.54 17.62
N CYS A 59 41.10 18.36 17.34
CA CYS A 59 41.18 17.83 15.99
C CYS A 59 39.80 17.52 15.41
N SER A 60 38.84 17.02 16.21
CA SER A 60 37.50 16.69 15.72
C SER A 60 36.70 17.93 15.29
N VAL A 61 37.02 19.10 15.85
CA VAL A 61 36.42 20.39 15.49
C VAL A 61 37.34 21.27 14.63
N ALA A 62 38.45 20.73 14.13
CA ALA A 62 39.40 21.38 13.23
C ALA A 62 39.96 22.75 13.72
N VAL A 63 40.22 22.89 15.01
CA VAL A 63 40.75 24.15 15.57
C VAL A 63 42.28 24.27 15.56
N LEU A 64 43.00 23.14 15.43
CA LEU A 64 44.46 23.09 15.41
C LEU A 64 45.02 23.04 13.98
N ASP A 65 46.16 23.70 13.79
CA ASP A 65 46.94 23.67 12.55
C ASP A 65 47.58 22.28 12.38
N LYS A 66 47.24 21.60 11.28
CA LYS A 66 47.64 20.21 11.05
C LYS A 66 49.14 20.06 10.84
N GLU A 67 49.79 21.01 10.19
CA GLU A 67 51.23 20.94 9.90
C GLU A 67 52.02 21.06 11.21
N ILE A 68 51.65 22.03 12.05
CA ILE A 68 52.26 22.22 13.36
C ILE A 68 51.96 21.03 14.29
N LEU A 69 50.76 20.44 14.19
CA LEU A 69 50.42 19.26 14.96
C LEU A 69 51.27 18.04 14.60
N HIS A 70 51.61 17.86 13.32
CA HIS A 70 52.53 16.81 12.88
C HIS A 70 53.92 16.97 13.51
N GLU A 71 54.32 18.19 13.85
CA GLU A 71 55.56 18.52 14.56
C GLU A 71 55.44 18.41 16.10
N GLN A 72 54.39 17.75 16.61
CA GLN A 72 54.13 17.55 18.05
C GLN A 72 53.94 18.88 18.82
N ALA A 73 53.29 19.87 18.19
CA ALA A 73 52.97 21.14 18.81
C ALA A 73 51.55 21.61 18.50
N TRP A 74 50.98 22.43 19.37
CA TRP A 74 49.66 23.00 19.22
C TRP A 74 49.76 24.45 18.74
N CYS A 75 48.98 24.77 17.71
CA CYS A 75 48.76 26.13 17.23
C CYS A 75 47.32 26.24 16.72
N PHE A 76 46.59 27.28 17.11
CA PHE A 76 45.23 27.49 16.60
C PHE A 76 45.27 28.04 15.17
N VAL A 77 44.38 27.56 14.31
CA VAL A 77 44.29 28.01 12.90
C VAL A 77 43.77 29.45 12.75
N SER A 78 43.07 29.96 13.77
CA SER A 78 42.50 31.31 13.78
C SER A 78 42.06 31.74 15.18
N PHE A 79 41.78 33.03 15.37
CA PHE A 79 41.20 33.55 16.60
C PHE A 79 39.81 32.97 16.94
N PRO A 80 38.87 32.80 15.97
CA PRO A 80 37.63 32.07 16.23
C PRO A 80 37.85 30.63 16.69
N ALA A 81 38.80 29.92 16.09
CA ALA A 81 39.15 28.55 16.47
C ALA A 81 39.66 28.47 17.92
N GLN A 82 40.54 29.40 18.31
CA GLN A 82 40.94 29.57 19.71
C GLN A 82 39.74 29.83 20.62
N SER A 83 38.88 30.79 20.27
CA SER A 83 37.75 31.18 21.11
C SER A 83 36.80 30.00 21.36
N PHE A 84 36.52 29.23 20.32
CA PHE A 84 35.73 27.99 20.42
C PHE A 84 36.43 26.96 21.33
N ALA A 85 37.72 26.70 21.10
CA ALA A 85 38.51 25.72 21.84
C ALA A 85 38.58 26.04 23.34
N ILE A 86 38.81 27.31 23.68
CA ILE A 86 38.82 27.81 25.06
C ILE A 86 37.43 27.66 25.69
N GLY A 87 36.37 28.11 25.00
CA GLY A 87 35.01 27.99 25.52
C GLY A 87 34.63 26.53 25.81
N LEU A 88 34.96 25.61 24.91
CA LEU A 88 34.73 24.18 25.10
C LEU A 88 35.48 23.61 26.31
N LEU A 89 36.76 23.95 26.47
CA LEU A 89 37.54 23.51 27.64
C LEU A 89 37.09 24.17 28.94
N GLN A 90 36.62 25.41 28.91
CA GLN A 90 36.05 26.08 30.09
C GLN A 90 34.80 25.36 30.59
N VAL A 91 33.91 24.92 29.69
CA VAL A 91 32.75 24.09 30.05
C VAL A 91 33.20 22.80 30.72
N LEU A 92 34.24 22.13 30.20
CA LEU A 92 34.75 20.90 30.82
C LEU A 92 35.47 21.12 32.15
N ALA A 93 36.04 22.32 32.37
CA ALA A 93 36.80 22.68 33.56
C ALA A 93 35.92 23.22 34.71
N ASP A 94 34.64 23.52 34.47
CA ASP A 94 33.71 24.07 35.46
C ASP A 94 32.52 23.13 35.71
N LYS A 95 32.38 22.64 36.95
CA LYS A 95 31.29 21.74 37.36
C LYS A 95 29.91 22.42 37.38
N GLN A 96 29.88 23.75 37.41
CA GLN A 96 28.65 24.53 37.46
C GLN A 96 28.15 24.92 36.06
N GLN A 97 28.96 24.70 35.03
CA GLN A 97 28.62 25.06 33.67
C GLN A 97 28.12 23.84 32.89
N ASN A 98 26.90 23.94 32.34
CA ASN A 98 26.42 23.01 31.33
C ASN A 98 26.40 23.70 29.97
N LEU A 99 26.57 22.93 28.90
CA LEU A 99 26.38 23.42 27.52
C LEU A 99 24.89 23.52 27.16
N LEU A 100 24.08 22.60 27.72
CA LEU A 100 22.65 22.46 27.46
C LEU A 100 21.90 22.51 28.79
N ASP A 101 20.58 22.73 28.73
CA ASP A 101 19.72 22.61 29.91
C ASP A 101 19.84 21.19 30.53
N PRO A 102 19.87 21.03 31.87
CA PRO A 102 20.01 19.72 32.52
C PRO A 102 18.96 18.68 32.10
N PHE A 103 17.75 19.13 31.73
CA PHE A 103 16.64 18.26 31.33
C PHE A 103 16.50 18.19 29.80
N PHE A 104 17.44 18.77 29.04
CA PHE A 104 17.34 18.86 27.58
C PHE A 104 17.14 17.51 26.91
N TRP A 105 17.67 16.40 27.44
CA TRP A 105 17.53 15.06 26.85
C TRP A 105 16.39 14.23 27.46
N GLU A 106 15.67 14.73 28.46
CA GLU A 106 14.61 13.97 29.13
C GLU A 106 13.30 14.04 28.35
N VAL A 107 12.96 12.92 27.70
CA VAL A 107 11.77 12.78 26.86
C VAL A 107 10.48 12.69 27.69
N SER A 108 10.55 12.15 28.92
CA SER A 108 9.40 11.95 29.80
C SER A 108 8.85 13.23 30.46
N PHE A 109 9.62 14.32 30.43
CA PHE A 109 9.28 15.59 31.09
C PHE A 109 9.05 16.76 30.13
N SER A 110 9.12 16.55 28.81
CA SER A 110 9.02 17.61 27.81
C SER A 110 7.67 17.61 27.10
N PRO A 111 6.64 18.31 27.62
CA PRO A 111 5.37 18.53 26.91
C PRO A 111 5.50 19.59 25.78
N HIS A 112 6.71 20.06 25.47
CA HIS A 112 6.93 21.17 24.56
C HIS A 112 7.54 20.70 23.24
N GLU A 113 6.77 20.78 22.15
CA GLU A 113 7.19 20.45 20.77
C GLU A 113 8.52 21.14 20.36
N ASN A 114 8.81 22.32 20.92
CA ASN A 114 10.02 23.08 20.64
C ASN A 114 11.30 22.33 21.03
N ILE A 115 11.32 21.68 22.21
CA ILE A 115 12.51 20.96 22.70
C ILE A 115 12.79 19.75 21.80
N VAL A 116 11.76 19.03 21.37
CA VAL A 116 11.90 17.89 20.45
C VAL A 116 12.47 18.31 19.09
N SER A 117 12.07 19.49 18.60
CA SER A 117 12.64 20.05 17.36
C SER A 117 14.12 20.44 17.55
N GLU A 118 14.49 21.06 18.67
CA GLU A 118 15.87 21.44 18.95
C GLU A 118 16.79 20.21 19.12
N GLN A 119 16.33 19.18 19.84
CA GLN A 119 17.03 17.90 19.96
C GLN A 119 17.26 17.28 18.58
N HIS A 120 16.22 17.27 17.74
CA HIS A 120 16.31 16.74 16.38
C HIS A 120 17.32 17.52 15.54
N GLU A 121 17.28 18.85 15.54
CA GLU A 121 18.21 19.70 14.78
C GLU A 121 19.66 19.50 15.21
N LEU A 122 19.91 19.38 16.52
CA LEU A 122 21.25 19.13 17.05
C LEU A 122 21.78 17.75 16.63
N LEU A 123 20.96 16.70 16.76
CA LEU A 123 21.32 15.34 16.34
C LEU A 123 21.52 15.27 14.82
N PHE A 124 20.63 15.90 14.06
CA PHE A 124 20.73 16.02 12.61
C PHE A 124 22.05 16.63 12.19
N TRP A 125 22.39 17.78 12.76
CA TRP A 125 23.65 18.45 12.46
C TRP A 125 24.84 17.56 12.84
N LEU A 126 24.87 17.02 14.05
CA LEU A 126 25.99 16.22 14.55
C LEU A 126 26.26 14.99 13.69
N GLU A 127 25.24 14.18 13.42
CA GLU A 127 25.39 12.96 12.63
C GLU A 127 25.69 13.27 11.17
N THR A 128 25.10 14.32 10.59
CA THR A 128 25.45 14.78 9.24
C THR A 128 26.93 15.14 9.15
N GLN A 129 27.44 15.94 10.09
CA GLN A 129 28.87 16.31 10.12
C GLN A 129 29.76 15.07 10.33
N ARG A 130 29.37 14.16 11.23
CA ARG A 130 30.10 12.91 11.50
C ARG A 130 30.26 12.06 10.25
N LEU A 131 29.20 11.91 9.45
CA LEU A 131 29.22 11.15 8.19
C LEU A 131 29.98 11.89 7.10
N GLN A 132 29.71 13.19 6.93
CA GLN A 132 30.29 14.01 5.86
C GLN A 132 31.81 14.14 6.01
N HIS A 133 32.31 14.32 7.24
CA HIS A 133 33.73 14.57 7.51
C HIS A 133 34.52 13.33 7.94
N HIS A 134 33.92 12.14 7.92
CA HIS A 134 34.67 10.90 8.12
C HIS A 134 35.62 10.65 6.94
N GLN A 135 36.94 10.69 7.21
CA GLN A 135 37.97 10.63 6.17
C GLN A 135 37.87 9.39 5.27
N SER A 136 37.62 8.22 5.86
CA SER A 136 37.48 6.96 5.11
C SER A 136 36.03 6.66 4.68
N LYS A 137 35.06 7.53 4.99
CA LYS A 137 33.61 7.29 4.75
C LYS A 137 33.06 5.98 5.35
N LEU A 138 33.71 5.44 6.37
CA LEU A 138 33.32 4.22 7.10
C LEU A 138 32.85 4.54 8.53
N ALA A 139 32.13 5.64 8.71
CA ALA A 139 31.52 5.97 9.99
C ALA A 139 30.55 4.84 10.39
N LYS A 140 30.67 4.34 11.63
CA LYS A 140 29.79 3.27 12.12
C LYS A 140 28.43 3.82 12.57
N PRO A 141 27.33 3.07 12.40
CA PRO A 141 26.05 3.37 13.03
C PRO A 141 26.17 3.45 14.54
N THR A 142 25.44 4.38 15.14
CA THR A 142 25.33 4.54 16.60
C THR A 142 24.04 3.92 17.14
N ASN A 143 23.09 3.64 16.25
CA ASN A 143 21.82 3.01 16.55
C ASN A 143 21.59 1.77 15.67
N TYR A 144 20.91 0.76 16.22
CA TYR A 144 20.64 -0.51 15.56
C TYR A 144 19.20 -0.90 15.85
N VAL A 145 18.44 -1.23 14.82
CA VAL A 145 17.02 -1.57 14.96
C VAL A 145 16.67 -2.78 14.11
N ALA A 146 15.82 -3.65 14.64
CA ALA A 146 15.18 -4.71 13.85
C ALA A 146 13.74 -4.32 13.54
N ASN A 147 13.38 -4.41 12.26
CA ASN A 147 12.03 -4.25 11.77
C ASN A 147 11.50 -5.56 11.22
N SER A 148 10.25 -5.84 11.53
CA SER A 148 9.52 -6.96 10.93
C SER A 148 8.32 -6.39 10.20
N VAL A 149 8.24 -6.67 8.89
CA VAL A 149 7.21 -6.10 8.01
C VAL A 149 6.57 -7.17 7.15
N THR A 150 5.32 -6.97 6.79
CA THR A 150 4.57 -7.89 5.93
C THR A 150 4.06 -7.22 4.66
N PHE A 151 4.00 -8.01 3.59
CA PHE A 151 3.20 -7.69 2.42
C PHE A 151 1.77 -8.19 2.61
N ILE A 152 0.81 -7.31 2.34
CA ILE A 152 -0.60 -7.65 2.13
C ILE A 152 -0.93 -7.28 0.69
N LYS A 153 -1.17 -8.29 -0.16
CA LYS A 153 -1.37 -8.10 -1.60
C LYS A 153 -2.77 -8.56 -2.03
N LEU A 154 -3.51 -7.72 -2.74
CA LEU A 154 -4.80 -8.08 -3.36
C LEU A 154 -4.81 -7.57 -4.80
N ASP A 155 -5.16 -8.42 -5.78
CA ASP A 155 -5.26 -8.05 -7.21
C ASP A 155 -4.07 -7.21 -7.74
N ASP A 156 -2.85 -7.64 -7.44
CA ASP A 156 -1.60 -6.95 -7.82
C ASP A 156 -1.40 -5.54 -7.23
N GLN A 157 -2.13 -5.25 -6.16
CA GLN A 157 -1.96 -4.06 -5.32
C GLN A 157 -1.46 -4.44 -3.93
N PHE A 158 -0.67 -3.56 -3.34
CA PHE A 158 -0.06 -3.72 -2.02
C PHE A 158 -0.67 -2.71 -1.05
N LEU A 159 -1.11 -3.19 0.10
CA LEU A 159 -1.61 -2.35 1.18
C LEU A 159 -0.45 -1.79 1.99
N LEU A 160 -0.41 -0.47 2.12
CA LEU A 160 0.51 0.23 3.00
C LEU A 160 -0.27 0.96 4.11
N HIS A 161 0.40 1.15 5.23
CA HIS A 161 -0.09 1.85 6.42
C HIS A 161 0.57 3.23 6.54
N ARG A 162 -0.18 4.24 6.96
CA ARG A 162 0.30 5.60 7.13
C ARG A 162 1.15 5.70 8.39
N ARG A 163 2.34 6.28 8.27
CA ARG A 163 3.23 6.55 9.42
C ARG A 163 2.53 7.45 10.44
N GLU A 164 2.63 7.09 11.72
CA GLU A 164 2.16 7.94 12.81
C GLU A 164 3.07 9.17 12.99
N GLY A 165 2.48 10.37 13.05
CA GLY A 165 3.19 11.61 13.43
C GLY A 165 2.83 12.84 12.61
N ASN A 166 2.46 13.94 13.28
CA ASN A 166 2.22 15.27 12.68
C ASN A 166 3.53 15.99 12.26
N LEU A 167 4.69 15.37 12.48
CA LEU A 167 6.01 15.92 12.22
C LEU A 167 6.74 15.13 11.12
N VAL A 168 6.05 14.78 10.03
CA VAL A 168 6.71 14.40 8.77
C VAL A 168 7.32 15.68 8.17
N LYS A 169 8.37 16.21 8.83
CA LYS A 169 9.27 17.23 8.26
C LYS A 169 10.27 16.57 7.31
N ASP A 170 10.40 15.25 7.38
CA ASP A 170 11.30 14.43 6.59
C ASP A 170 10.59 13.97 5.30
N GLN A 171 11.11 14.36 4.13
CA GLN A 171 10.50 14.16 2.80
C GLN A 171 10.45 12.67 2.35
N HIS A 172 10.49 11.72 3.27
CA HIS A 172 10.76 10.31 3.01
C HIS A 172 9.50 9.47 2.75
N GLY A 173 8.32 10.07 2.74
CA GLY A 173 7.08 9.41 2.37
C GLY A 173 6.15 9.12 3.55
N GLU A 174 4.86 9.11 3.25
CA GLU A 174 3.76 9.09 4.23
C GLU A 174 3.32 7.66 4.60
N PHE A 175 3.53 6.70 3.70
CA PHE A 175 3.06 5.32 3.83
C PHE A 175 4.22 4.34 3.90
N VAL A 176 4.08 3.28 4.70
CA VAL A 176 5.06 2.20 4.89
C VAL A 176 4.38 0.85 4.77
N LEU A 177 5.17 -0.22 4.63
CA LEU A 177 4.64 -1.57 4.82
C LEU A 177 4.11 -1.73 6.24
N ILE A 178 3.09 -2.56 6.40
CA ILE A 178 2.53 -2.93 7.70
C ILE A 178 3.60 -3.69 8.49
N GLY A 179 3.84 -3.26 9.73
CA GLY A 179 4.94 -3.76 10.57
C GLY A 179 5.69 -2.64 11.29
N GLY A 180 6.70 -3.03 12.07
CA GLY A 180 7.42 -2.08 12.91
C GLY A 180 8.63 -2.64 13.64
N CYS A 181 9.12 -1.83 14.59
CA CYS A 181 10.35 -2.06 15.32
C CYS A 181 10.16 -3.08 16.45
N THR A 182 11.12 -3.99 16.61
CA THR A 182 11.20 -4.84 17.79
C THR A 182 11.45 -4.00 19.04
N ASN A 183 10.65 -4.23 20.07
CA ASN A 183 10.77 -3.54 21.36
C ASN A 183 10.96 -4.53 22.52
N LEU A 184 11.12 -4.02 23.75
CA LEU A 184 11.38 -4.87 24.92
C LEU A 184 10.23 -5.85 25.23
N ALA A 185 8.98 -5.46 24.96
CA ALA A 185 7.81 -6.31 25.20
C ALA A 185 7.84 -7.57 24.31
N ASP A 186 8.38 -7.46 23.09
CA ASP A 186 8.53 -8.58 22.16
C ASP A 186 9.52 -9.64 22.67
N LEU A 187 10.35 -9.33 23.69
CA LEU A 187 11.32 -10.24 24.31
C LEU A 187 10.81 -10.83 25.63
N GLU A 188 9.59 -10.51 26.09
CA GLU A 188 9.12 -10.90 27.42
C GLU A 188 9.08 -12.41 27.66
N HIS A 189 8.78 -13.20 26.62
CA HIS A 189 8.75 -14.66 26.70
C HIS A 189 10.12 -15.33 26.75
N LEU A 190 11.20 -14.57 26.52
CA LEU A 190 12.55 -15.09 26.67
C LEU A 190 12.93 -15.08 28.16
N GLU A 191 13.45 -16.21 28.63
CA GLU A 191 14.02 -16.38 29.97
C GLU A 191 15.42 -15.72 30.05
N LEU A 192 15.45 -14.39 29.87
CA LEU A 192 16.66 -13.56 29.92
C LEU A 192 16.47 -12.44 30.95
N SER A 193 17.57 -12.00 31.57
CA SER A 193 17.60 -10.82 32.41
C SER A 193 17.41 -9.53 31.59
N LEU A 194 17.02 -8.42 32.24
CA LEU A 194 16.86 -7.13 31.57
C LEU A 194 18.15 -6.67 30.85
N PRO A 195 19.35 -6.73 31.44
CA PRO A 195 20.58 -6.38 30.72
C PRO A 195 20.83 -7.21 29.46
N GLU A 196 20.53 -8.51 29.49
CA GLU A 196 20.67 -9.40 28.34
C GLU A 196 19.66 -9.05 27.24
N LYS A 197 18.41 -8.73 27.60
CA LYS A 197 17.39 -8.25 26.65
C LYS A 197 17.81 -6.93 25.98
N LEU A 198 18.33 -5.99 26.76
CA LEU A 198 18.82 -4.71 26.24
C LEU A 198 20.05 -4.89 25.36
N ALA A 199 20.95 -5.83 25.68
CA ALA A 199 22.08 -6.18 24.82
C ALA A 199 21.61 -6.77 23.48
N LEU A 200 20.61 -7.66 23.51
CA LEU A 200 20.03 -8.27 22.32
C LEU A 200 19.37 -7.23 21.39
N LEU A 201 18.66 -6.24 21.96
CA LEU A 201 18.10 -5.12 21.19
C LEU A 201 19.19 -4.24 20.54
N LYS A 202 20.37 -4.12 21.15
CA LYS A 202 21.53 -3.42 20.56
C LYS A 202 22.26 -4.24 19.50
N GLU A 203 22.01 -5.54 19.43
CA GLU A 203 22.62 -6.46 18.47
C GLU A 203 21.52 -7.23 17.69
N PRO A 204 20.72 -6.54 16.84
CA PRO A 204 19.49 -7.11 16.30
C PRO A 204 19.73 -8.32 15.38
N HIS A 205 20.94 -8.44 14.82
CA HIS A 205 21.36 -9.61 14.04
C HIS A 205 21.30 -10.94 14.81
N HIS A 206 21.36 -10.90 16.15
CA HIS A 206 21.24 -12.07 17.02
C HIS A 206 19.81 -12.35 17.47
N LEU A 207 18.81 -11.57 17.04
CA LEU A 207 17.43 -11.77 17.46
C LEU A 207 16.89 -13.14 17.02
N PRO A 208 16.34 -13.94 17.95
CA PRO A 208 15.66 -15.18 17.62
C PRO A 208 14.47 -14.93 16.69
N TYR A 209 14.21 -15.87 15.78
CA TYR A 209 13.05 -15.79 14.88
C TYR A 209 11.73 -15.60 15.64
N SER A 210 11.57 -16.24 16.81
CA SER A 210 10.38 -16.08 17.65
C SER A 210 10.12 -14.64 18.11
N VAL A 211 11.16 -13.82 18.24
CA VAL A 211 11.02 -12.40 18.61
C VAL A 211 10.58 -11.60 17.38
N VAL A 212 11.24 -11.84 16.23
CA VAL A 212 10.90 -11.23 14.94
C VAL A 212 9.42 -11.49 14.58
N GLU A 213 8.99 -12.73 14.70
CA GLU A 213 7.60 -13.13 14.46
C GLU A 213 6.62 -12.43 15.41
N LYS A 214 6.93 -12.38 16.71
CA LYS A 214 6.10 -11.68 17.70
C LYS A 214 6.00 -10.19 17.46
N THR A 215 7.11 -9.53 17.11
CA THR A 215 7.11 -8.13 16.69
C THR A 215 6.09 -7.95 15.57
N LEU A 216 6.15 -8.75 14.50
CA LEU A 216 5.22 -8.59 13.40
C LEU A 216 3.76 -8.89 13.78
N ILE A 217 3.50 -9.91 14.60
CA ILE A 217 2.14 -10.22 15.06
C ILE A 217 1.53 -9.04 15.83
N ARG A 218 2.31 -8.41 16.72
CA ARG A 218 1.90 -7.22 17.47
C ARG A 218 1.57 -6.07 16.51
N GLU A 219 2.48 -5.76 15.59
CA GLU A 219 2.32 -4.64 14.65
C GLU A 219 1.12 -4.85 13.72
N ILE A 220 0.94 -6.05 13.15
CA ILE A 220 -0.25 -6.37 12.35
C ILE A 220 -1.52 -6.14 13.17
N LYS A 221 -1.56 -6.58 14.44
CA LYS A 221 -2.73 -6.37 15.30
C LYS A 221 -2.98 -4.89 15.60
N GLU A 222 -1.93 -4.12 15.89
CA GLU A 222 -2.01 -2.69 16.19
C GLU A 222 -2.49 -1.88 14.99
N GLU A 223 -1.92 -2.14 13.80
CA GLU A 223 -2.21 -1.39 12.58
C GLU A 223 -3.50 -1.84 11.87
N THR A 224 -3.83 -3.14 11.90
CA THR A 224 -4.94 -3.71 11.10
C THR A 224 -6.06 -4.36 11.91
N THR A 225 -5.90 -4.55 13.22
CA THR A 225 -6.81 -5.32 14.11
C THR A 225 -6.91 -6.82 13.82
N LEU A 226 -6.09 -7.35 12.91
CA LEU A 226 -6.07 -8.77 12.57
C LEU A 226 -5.37 -9.61 13.64
N GLU A 227 -5.92 -10.80 13.91
CA GLU A 227 -5.44 -11.77 14.89
C GLU A 227 -4.86 -13.00 14.18
N LEU A 228 -3.64 -13.41 14.57
CA LEU A 228 -3.00 -14.61 14.04
C LEU A 228 -3.88 -15.86 14.27
N ASP A 229 -3.85 -16.80 13.33
CA ASP A 229 -4.57 -18.08 13.30
C ASP A 229 -6.09 -17.98 13.15
N LYS A 230 -6.68 -16.84 13.49
CA LYS A 230 -8.09 -16.54 13.28
C LYS A 230 -8.32 -15.83 11.94
N ASP A 231 -7.57 -14.76 11.71
CA ASP A 231 -7.74 -13.87 10.57
C ASP A 231 -6.68 -14.11 9.50
N TYR A 232 -5.51 -14.63 9.88
CA TYR A 232 -4.44 -14.90 8.92
C TYR A 232 -3.45 -15.96 9.39
N SER A 233 -2.71 -16.52 8.43
CA SER A 233 -1.49 -17.29 8.63
C SER A 233 -0.28 -16.50 8.14
N LEU A 234 0.82 -16.60 8.86
CA LEU A 234 2.05 -15.85 8.59
C LEU A 234 3.09 -16.71 7.87
N PHE A 235 3.81 -16.13 6.91
CA PHE A 235 4.88 -16.80 6.17
C PHE A 235 6.09 -15.89 6.03
N PHE A 236 7.24 -16.36 6.52
CA PHE A 236 8.52 -15.71 6.32
C PHE A 236 8.95 -15.77 4.84
N ILE A 237 9.50 -14.67 4.34
CA ILE A 237 10.08 -14.58 3.00
C ILE A 237 11.61 -14.63 3.12
N GLU A 238 12.19 -13.57 3.69
CA GLU A 238 13.65 -13.44 3.83
C GLU A 238 14.04 -12.39 4.87
N LYS A 239 15.30 -12.44 5.30
CA LYS A 239 15.98 -11.34 5.99
C LYS A 239 16.82 -10.62 4.95
N ILE A 240 16.65 -9.31 4.83
CA ILE A 240 17.41 -8.51 3.87
C ILE A 240 18.71 -8.00 4.47
N GLU A 241 19.64 -7.59 3.61
CA GLU A 241 20.94 -7.07 4.04
C GLU A 241 20.78 -5.82 4.92
N PRO A 242 21.65 -5.63 5.94
CA PRO A 242 21.56 -4.48 6.83
C PRO A 242 21.67 -3.17 6.04
N TYR A 243 20.70 -2.28 6.26
CA TYR A 243 20.60 -1.00 5.58
C TYR A 243 20.97 0.13 6.53
N ASN A 244 21.99 0.91 6.18
CA ASN A 244 22.42 2.03 7.01
C ASN A 244 21.89 3.33 6.43
N HIS A 245 21.16 4.09 7.25
CA HIS A 245 20.57 5.35 6.82
C HIS A 245 20.51 6.34 7.98
N LEU A 246 20.61 7.62 7.63
CA LEU A 246 20.45 8.71 8.58
C LEU A 246 18.95 9.05 8.68
N SER A 247 18.30 8.58 9.74
CA SER A 247 16.85 8.67 9.90
C SER A 247 16.41 8.57 11.35
N GLY A 248 15.13 8.83 11.60
CA GLY A 248 14.49 8.79 12.92
C GLY A 248 13.53 9.96 13.09
N SER A 249 12.44 9.78 13.84
CA SER A 249 11.54 10.87 14.18
C SER A 249 11.95 11.52 15.50
N GLY A 250 11.85 12.85 15.56
CA GLY A 250 12.14 13.63 16.77
C GLY A 250 13.50 13.30 17.37
N VAL A 251 13.48 12.84 18.62
CA VAL A 251 14.65 12.58 19.47
C VAL A 251 15.47 11.34 19.10
N ASN A 252 14.97 10.52 18.16
CA ASN A 252 15.61 9.27 17.76
C ASN A 252 16.47 9.42 16.49
N TYR A 253 16.74 10.64 16.04
CA TYR A 253 17.49 10.87 14.81
C TYR A 253 18.96 10.45 14.98
N ALA A 254 19.39 9.44 14.23
CA ALA A 254 20.76 8.94 14.27
C ALA A 254 21.15 8.22 12.98
N TYR A 255 22.46 8.09 12.72
CA TYR A 255 22.91 7.12 11.72
C TYR A 255 22.65 5.70 12.23
N THR A 256 21.64 5.08 11.62
CA THR A 256 21.00 3.86 12.12
C THR A 256 21.23 2.71 11.16
N CYS A 257 21.52 1.53 11.71
CA CYS A 257 21.55 0.27 11.00
C CYS A 257 20.21 -0.45 11.16
N TYR A 258 19.52 -0.68 10.06
CA TYR A 258 18.22 -1.35 10.02
C TYR A 258 18.38 -2.81 9.58
N TYR A 259 17.82 -3.73 10.37
CA TYR A 259 17.69 -5.14 10.04
C TYR A 259 16.23 -5.44 9.74
N PHE A 260 15.91 -5.77 8.49
CA PHE A 260 14.53 -6.04 8.09
C PHE A 260 14.30 -7.54 7.89
N SER A 261 13.19 -8.02 8.43
CA SER A 261 12.64 -9.34 8.16
C SER A 261 11.33 -9.18 7.40
N LEU A 262 11.25 -9.77 6.21
CA LEU A 262 10.12 -9.67 5.30
C LEU A 262 9.22 -10.89 5.43
N PHE A 263 7.92 -10.64 5.46
CA PHE A 263 6.88 -11.66 5.56
C PHE A 263 5.78 -11.41 4.54
N ARG A 264 4.95 -12.43 4.34
CA ARG A 264 3.62 -12.29 3.74
C ARG A 264 2.59 -12.92 4.67
N ILE A 265 1.36 -12.48 4.56
CA ILE A 265 0.22 -13.15 5.21
C ILE A 265 -0.69 -13.81 4.17
N GLN A 266 -1.33 -14.89 4.60
CA GLN A 266 -2.52 -15.46 3.96
C GLN A 266 -3.71 -15.17 4.86
N LEU A 267 -4.63 -14.32 4.40
CA LEU A 267 -5.88 -14.02 5.06
C LEU A 267 -6.82 -15.22 4.98
N THR A 268 -7.52 -15.48 6.08
CA THR A 268 -8.76 -16.25 6.09
C THR A 268 -9.89 -15.38 5.53
N GLU A 269 -11.06 -15.97 5.26
CA GLU A 269 -12.24 -15.20 4.85
C GLU A 269 -12.65 -14.16 5.90
N GLN A 270 -12.63 -14.54 7.18
CA GLN A 270 -12.89 -13.63 8.28
C GLN A 270 -11.87 -12.48 8.33
N GLY A 271 -10.59 -12.79 8.15
CA GLY A 271 -9.54 -11.77 8.14
C GLY A 271 -9.63 -10.81 6.96
N PHE A 272 -10.03 -11.31 5.78
CA PHE A 272 -10.29 -10.48 4.61
C PHE A 272 -11.37 -9.44 4.89
N PHE A 273 -12.51 -9.83 5.43
CA PHE A 273 -13.57 -8.88 5.78
C PHE A 273 -13.17 -7.91 6.90
N ARG A 274 -12.46 -8.40 7.93
CA ARG A 274 -11.96 -7.52 9.01
C ARG A 274 -11.00 -6.46 8.48
N LEU A 275 -10.10 -6.83 7.56
CA LEU A 275 -9.17 -5.89 6.95
C LEU A 275 -9.90 -4.80 6.16
N LEU A 276 -10.87 -5.20 5.33
CA LEU A 276 -11.64 -4.25 4.53
C LEU A 276 -12.51 -3.33 5.39
N GLN A 277 -13.06 -3.85 6.51
CA GLN A 277 -13.75 -3.03 7.49
C GLN A 277 -12.81 -2.01 8.12
N ALA A 278 -11.60 -2.42 8.52
CA ALA A 278 -10.60 -1.52 9.08
C ALA A 278 -10.20 -0.40 8.09
N GLU A 279 -10.10 -0.73 6.79
CA GLU A 279 -9.88 0.25 5.73
C GLU A 279 -11.01 1.27 5.63
N GLN A 280 -12.26 0.82 5.69
CA GLN A 280 -13.42 1.72 5.61
C GLN A 280 -13.61 2.58 6.85
N ASP A 281 -13.30 2.04 8.04
CA ASP A 281 -13.43 2.77 9.30
C ASP A 281 -12.33 3.85 9.43
N LYS A 282 -11.17 3.64 8.80
CA LYS A 282 -10.01 4.54 8.85
C LYS A 282 -9.35 4.73 7.48
N PRO A 283 -10.05 5.30 6.49
CA PRO A 283 -9.58 5.37 5.09
C PRO A 283 -8.34 6.26 4.90
N GLN A 284 -8.06 7.15 5.86
CA GLN A 284 -6.88 8.04 5.86
C GLN A 284 -5.59 7.34 6.29
N ILE A 285 -5.70 6.13 6.83
CA ILE A 285 -4.58 5.36 7.39
C ILE A 285 -4.04 4.35 6.37
N PHE A 286 -4.85 3.90 5.44
CA PHE A 286 -4.47 2.88 4.46
C PHE A 286 -4.36 3.46 3.05
N SER A 287 -3.48 2.88 2.24
CA SER A 287 -3.47 3.14 0.81
C SER A 287 -2.98 1.93 0.04
N TRP A 288 -3.67 1.63 -1.05
CA TRP A 288 -3.28 0.61 -2.02
C TRP A 288 -2.32 1.20 -3.06
N PHE A 289 -1.25 0.48 -3.36
CA PHE A 289 -0.28 0.80 -4.40
C PHE A 289 -0.26 -0.32 -5.42
N THR A 290 -0.48 -0.01 -6.70
CA THR A 290 -0.17 -0.98 -7.78
C THR A 290 1.31 -1.33 -7.79
N LEU A 291 1.68 -2.43 -8.45
CA LEU A 291 3.09 -2.80 -8.62
C LEU A 291 3.93 -1.66 -9.23
N GLU A 292 3.40 -0.96 -10.24
CA GLU A 292 4.03 0.20 -10.86
C GLU A 292 4.18 1.39 -9.90
N GLU A 293 3.13 1.71 -9.13
CA GLU A 293 3.15 2.81 -8.16
C GLU A 293 4.08 2.50 -6.98
N LEU A 294 4.11 1.25 -6.52
CA LEU A 294 5.03 0.79 -5.50
C LEU A 294 6.48 0.90 -5.99
N GLN A 295 6.77 0.52 -7.24
CA GLN A 295 8.09 0.72 -7.83
C GLN A 295 8.46 2.21 -7.92
N ALA A 296 7.50 3.09 -8.20
CA ALA A 296 7.71 4.53 -8.25
C ALA A 296 7.74 5.19 -6.86
N SER A 297 7.47 4.43 -5.78
CA SER A 297 7.22 4.93 -4.42
C SER A 297 6.17 6.05 -4.37
N ARG A 298 5.24 6.07 -5.34
CA ARG A 298 4.24 7.13 -5.49
C ARG A 298 3.01 6.66 -6.26
N THR A 299 1.84 6.95 -5.72
CA THR A 299 0.56 6.72 -6.40
C THR A 299 0.24 7.81 -7.42
N SER A 300 -0.68 7.50 -8.33
CA SER A 300 -1.22 8.47 -9.31
C SER A 300 -1.90 9.69 -8.68
N ASP A 301 -2.44 9.58 -7.45
CA ASP A 301 -3.01 10.68 -6.66
C ASP A 301 -1.98 11.42 -5.78
N GLY A 302 -0.70 11.02 -5.83
CA GLY A 302 0.42 11.76 -5.23
C GLY A 302 0.85 11.32 -3.83
N LYS A 303 0.24 10.27 -3.25
CA LYS A 303 0.69 9.66 -2.00
C LYS A 303 2.05 9.02 -2.19
N THR A 304 2.89 9.04 -1.16
CA THR A 304 4.29 8.60 -1.25
C THR A 304 4.60 7.49 -0.25
N ALA A 305 5.40 6.51 -0.67
CA ALA A 305 5.78 5.36 0.13
C ALA A 305 7.25 5.44 0.58
N TYR A 306 7.51 5.18 1.86
CA TYR A 306 8.85 5.01 2.42
C TYR A 306 9.25 3.53 2.37
N ILE A 307 9.87 3.13 1.27
CA ILE A 307 10.31 1.75 0.99
C ILE A 307 11.72 1.71 0.40
N ASP A 308 12.52 2.74 0.67
CA ASP A 308 13.90 2.89 0.16
C ASP A 308 14.77 1.67 0.46
N VAL A 309 14.52 1.01 1.60
CA VAL A 309 15.21 -0.23 1.97
C VAL A 309 14.96 -1.37 0.97
N LEU A 310 13.73 -1.49 0.46
CA LEU A 310 13.39 -2.52 -0.52
C LEU A 310 14.00 -2.20 -1.89
N HIS A 311 14.04 -0.91 -2.26
CA HIS A 311 14.74 -0.46 -3.47
C HIS A 311 16.24 -0.73 -3.40
N ALA A 312 16.86 -0.45 -2.24
CA ALA A 312 18.28 -0.70 -2.03
C ALA A 312 18.60 -2.20 -2.10
N HIS A 313 17.75 -3.06 -1.51
CA HIS A 313 17.95 -4.51 -1.49
C HIS A 313 17.67 -5.18 -2.84
N PHE A 314 16.50 -4.93 -3.43
CA PHE A 314 16.11 -5.61 -4.68
C PHE A 314 16.62 -4.95 -5.95
N SER A 315 16.92 -3.64 -5.91
CA SER A 315 17.47 -2.88 -7.03
C SER A 315 16.72 -3.16 -8.35
N SER A 316 17.42 -3.58 -9.40
CA SER A 316 16.83 -3.89 -10.71
C SER A 316 15.81 -5.03 -10.70
N ASN A 317 15.81 -5.90 -9.67
CA ASN A 317 14.89 -7.03 -9.56
C ASN A 317 13.58 -6.69 -8.84
N PHE A 318 13.42 -5.46 -8.34
CA PHE A 318 12.26 -5.05 -7.52
C PHE A 318 10.92 -5.50 -8.11
N LYS A 319 10.63 -5.11 -9.37
CA LYS A 319 9.34 -5.43 -10.01
C LYS A 319 9.10 -6.93 -10.12
N LYS A 320 10.15 -7.70 -10.40
CA LYS A 320 10.07 -9.16 -10.51
C LYS A 320 9.73 -9.78 -9.16
N VAL A 321 10.50 -9.44 -8.12
CA VAL A 321 10.32 -10.03 -6.78
C VAL A 321 8.97 -9.64 -6.20
N MET A 322 8.57 -8.37 -6.29
CA MET A 322 7.26 -7.91 -5.82
C MET A 322 6.13 -8.57 -6.61
N GLY A 323 6.27 -8.73 -7.93
CA GLY A 323 5.29 -9.43 -8.76
C GLY A 323 5.07 -10.89 -8.37
N GLU A 324 6.13 -11.58 -7.91
CA GLU A 324 6.09 -12.99 -7.47
C GLU A 324 5.45 -13.19 -6.09
N ILE A 325 5.23 -12.12 -5.31
CA ILE A 325 4.49 -12.21 -4.04
C ILE A 325 3.04 -12.63 -4.35
N PRO A 326 2.53 -13.72 -3.72
CA PRO A 326 1.17 -14.17 -3.95
C PRO A 326 0.14 -13.23 -3.32
N ASN A 327 -1.08 -13.22 -3.84
CA ASN A 327 -2.20 -12.52 -3.20
C ASN A 327 -2.43 -13.09 -1.79
N SER A 328 -2.64 -12.20 -0.83
CA SER A 328 -2.93 -12.51 0.56
C SER A 328 -4.31 -13.12 0.76
N PHE A 329 -5.25 -12.91 -0.16
CA PHE A 329 -6.56 -13.59 -0.14
C PHE A 329 -6.80 -14.28 -1.47
N ASN A 330 -7.24 -15.53 -1.42
CA ASN A 330 -7.61 -16.28 -2.62
C ASN A 330 -9.13 -16.30 -2.74
N ASN A 331 -9.65 -15.44 -3.62
CA ASN A 331 -11.05 -15.39 -3.92
C ASN A 331 -11.46 -16.57 -4.82
N GLN A 332 -12.35 -17.44 -4.33
CA GLN A 332 -12.86 -18.57 -5.10
C GLN A 332 -14.37 -18.48 -5.25
N TYR A 333 -14.88 -18.69 -6.46
CA TYR A 333 -16.30 -18.90 -6.72
C TYR A 333 -16.58 -20.39 -6.87
N ASN A 334 -17.66 -20.89 -6.29
CA ASN A 334 -17.97 -22.32 -6.35
C ASN A 334 -18.56 -22.73 -7.71
N VAL A 335 -19.26 -21.82 -8.39
CA VAL A 335 -19.88 -22.09 -9.68
C VAL A 335 -19.01 -21.56 -10.81
N LEU A 336 -18.38 -22.48 -11.53
CA LEU A 336 -17.42 -22.20 -12.62
C LEU A 336 -17.86 -22.73 -13.99
N LYS A 337 -18.97 -23.48 -14.08
CA LYS A 337 -19.38 -24.13 -15.34
C LYS A 337 -20.35 -23.25 -16.12
N GLU A 338 -20.17 -23.18 -17.44
CA GLU A 338 -21.13 -22.50 -18.33
C GLU A 338 -22.55 -23.08 -18.27
N SER A 339 -22.70 -24.35 -17.88
CA SER A 339 -24.02 -24.97 -17.66
C SER A 339 -24.82 -24.28 -16.56
N ASP A 340 -24.16 -23.57 -15.67
CA ASP A 340 -24.74 -23.00 -14.46
C ASP A 340 -24.83 -21.47 -14.57
N SER A 341 -24.52 -20.92 -15.75
CA SER A 341 -24.68 -19.50 -16.03
C SER A 341 -26.10 -19.03 -15.77
N VAL A 342 -26.22 -17.79 -15.30
CA VAL A 342 -27.51 -17.20 -14.90
C VAL A 342 -27.83 -15.95 -15.69
N THR A 343 -29.10 -15.75 -16.01
CA THR A 343 -29.61 -14.47 -16.50
C THR A 343 -30.56 -13.90 -15.47
N LEU A 344 -30.15 -12.79 -14.86
CA LEU A 344 -30.86 -12.10 -13.80
C LEU A 344 -32.01 -11.26 -14.40
N PRO A 345 -33.23 -11.35 -13.86
CA PRO A 345 -34.34 -10.50 -14.27
C PRO A 345 -34.28 -9.13 -13.58
N LEU A 346 -34.78 -8.08 -14.25
CA LEU A 346 -34.89 -6.73 -13.65
C LEU A 346 -36.24 -6.49 -12.97
N HIS A 347 -37.28 -7.19 -13.41
CA HIS A 347 -38.67 -7.02 -12.95
C HIS A 347 -39.33 -8.38 -12.72
N GLN A 348 -40.30 -8.44 -11.82
CA GLN A 348 -41.04 -9.67 -11.48
C GLN A 348 -41.78 -10.32 -12.67
N ALA A 349 -42.06 -9.55 -13.73
CA ALA A 349 -42.71 -10.05 -14.95
C ALA A 349 -41.76 -10.90 -15.82
N ARG A 350 -40.46 -10.91 -15.49
CA ARG A 350 -39.43 -11.72 -16.15
C ARG A 350 -38.88 -12.74 -15.15
N PHE A 351 -38.50 -13.90 -15.65
CA PHE A 351 -38.02 -14.99 -14.83
C PHE A 351 -36.50 -15.07 -14.81
N LEU A 352 -35.97 -15.54 -13.69
CA LEU A 352 -34.60 -16.01 -13.60
C LEU A 352 -34.40 -17.19 -14.56
N ARG A 353 -33.30 -17.16 -15.32
CA ARG A 353 -32.93 -18.25 -16.24
C ARG A 353 -31.57 -18.81 -15.86
N VAL A 354 -31.44 -20.13 -15.88
CA VAL A 354 -30.19 -20.84 -15.55
C VAL A 354 -29.89 -21.85 -16.64
N GLY A 355 -28.64 -21.97 -17.05
CA GLY A 355 -28.26 -22.92 -18.10
C GLY A 355 -27.15 -22.40 -19.00
N ALA A 356 -26.56 -23.32 -19.77
CA ALA A 356 -25.72 -22.97 -20.91
C ALA A 356 -26.48 -22.11 -21.93
N THR A 357 -25.74 -21.30 -22.68
CA THR A 357 -26.32 -20.44 -23.71
C THR A 357 -27.15 -21.24 -24.73
N GLY A 358 -28.42 -20.88 -24.91
CA GLY A 358 -29.37 -21.56 -25.80
C GLY A 358 -30.03 -22.82 -25.22
N LYS A 359 -29.66 -23.24 -24.01
CA LYS A 359 -30.30 -24.32 -23.25
C LYS A 359 -30.78 -23.83 -21.89
N GLU A 360 -31.12 -22.54 -21.80
CA GLU A 360 -31.54 -21.94 -20.54
C GLU A 360 -32.89 -22.50 -20.09
N LYS A 361 -32.97 -22.89 -18.82
CA LYS A 361 -34.21 -23.24 -18.15
C LYS A 361 -34.73 -22.02 -17.41
N THR A 362 -36.00 -21.69 -17.65
CA THR A 362 -36.74 -20.69 -16.90
C THR A 362 -37.13 -21.24 -15.53
N LEU A 363 -36.86 -20.48 -14.47
CA LEU A 363 -37.19 -20.84 -13.10
C LEU A 363 -38.29 -19.92 -12.57
N ASN A 364 -39.41 -20.53 -12.17
CA ASN A 364 -40.55 -19.83 -11.60
C ASN A 364 -40.35 -19.63 -10.09
N ILE A 365 -39.50 -18.69 -9.73
CA ILE A 365 -39.24 -18.27 -8.35
C ILE A 365 -40.04 -16.99 -8.11
N PRO A 366 -40.85 -16.89 -7.02
CA PRO A 366 -41.73 -15.76 -6.78
C PRO A 366 -40.97 -14.54 -6.25
N LEU A 367 -40.03 -14.01 -7.05
CA LEU A 367 -39.25 -12.82 -6.72
C LEU A 367 -40.07 -11.56 -6.99
N THR A 368 -40.07 -10.63 -6.03
CA THR A 368 -40.62 -9.29 -6.24
C THR A 368 -39.70 -8.46 -7.15
N THR A 369 -40.21 -7.38 -7.76
CA THR A 369 -39.36 -6.46 -8.55
C THR A 369 -38.18 -5.94 -7.73
N ARG A 370 -38.39 -5.66 -6.44
CA ARG A 370 -37.34 -5.24 -5.51
C ARG A 370 -36.24 -6.30 -5.39
N GLN A 371 -36.61 -7.57 -5.26
CA GLN A 371 -35.65 -8.68 -5.16
C GLN A 371 -34.93 -8.96 -6.48
N CYS A 372 -35.63 -8.83 -7.62
CA CYS A 372 -35.01 -8.87 -8.94
C CYS A 372 -33.92 -7.78 -9.08
N GLN A 373 -34.24 -6.55 -8.67
CA GLN A 373 -33.29 -5.43 -8.66
C GLN A 373 -32.11 -5.66 -7.70
N LEU A 374 -32.32 -6.35 -6.58
CA LEU A 374 -31.25 -6.71 -5.64
C LEU A 374 -30.26 -7.69 -6.28
N LEU A 375 -30.77 -8.77 -6.89
CA LEU A 375 -29.93 -9.72 -7.63
C LEU A 375 -29.19 -9.00 -8.77
N TRP A 376 -29.87 -8.11 -9.49
CA TRP A 376 -29.26 -7.31 -10.55
C TRP A 376 -28.12 -6.44 -10.04
N LEU A 377 -28.28 -5.80 -8.87
CA LEU A 377 -27.24 -5.03 -8.20
C LEU A 377 -26.02 -5.90 -7.85
N LEU A 378 -26.24 -7.07 -7.25
CA LEU A 378 -25.15 -8.01 -6.94
C LEU A 378 -24.44 -8.49 -8.21
N GLY A 379 -25.21 -8.76 -9.27
CA GLY A 379 -24.68 -9.14 -10.57
C GLY A 379 -23.83 -8.03 -11.18
N ALA A 380 -24.33 -6.79 -11.17
CA ALA A 380 -23.61 -5.64 -11.68
C ALA A 380 -22.31 -5.41 -10.89
N HIS A 381 -22.36 -5.53 -9.57
CA HIS A 381 -21.20 -5.40 -8.71
C HIS A 381 -20.15 -6.49 -8.96
N ALA A 382 -20.56 -7.77 -9.02
CA ALA A 382 -19.67 -8.88 -9.36
C ALA A 382 -19.01 -8.70 -10.73
N ARG A 383 -19.76 -8.11 -11.68
CA ARG A 383 -19.31 -7.75 -13.04
C ARG A 383 -18.46 -6.48 -13.10
N GLN A 384 -18.16 -5.85 -11.97
CA GLN A 384 -17.42 -4.59 -11.86
C GLN A 384 -18.07 -3.43 -12.65
N PHE A 385 -19.39 -3.44 -12.79
CA PHE A 385 -20.09 -2.29 -13.36
C PHE A 385 -20.05 -1.12 -12.38
N ARG A 386 -20.07 0.10 -12.90
CA ARG A 386 -20.01 1.31 -12.08
C ARG A 386 -21.34 1.51 -11.35
N ILE A 387 -21.27 1.55 -10.03
CA ILE A 387 -22.41 1.75 -9.13
C ILE A 387 -22.20 3.07 -8.40
N ILE A 388 -23.22 3.93 -8.42
CA ILE A 388 -23.21 5.26 -7.80
C ILE A 388 -24.44 5.45 -6.92
N ALA A 389 -24.44 6.52 -6.12
CA ALA A 389 -25.55 6.88 -5.24
C ALA A 389 -25.99 5.73 -4.31
N CYS A 390 -25.00 5.01 -3.75
CA CYS A 390 -25.26 3.90 -2.84
C CYS A 390 -25.98 4.38 -1.57
N HIS A 391 -27.06 3.70 -1.22
CA HIS A 391 -27.76 3.87 0.04
C HIS A 391 -26.89 3.39 1.20
N ALA A 392 -26.95 4.08 2.34
CA ALA A 392 -26.17 3.75 3.54
C ALA A 392 -26.53 2.40 4.21
N SER A 393 -27.41 1.61 3.61
CA SER A 393 -27.85 0.31 4.15
C SER A 393 -26.91 -0.84 3.78
N PHE A 394 -25.97 -0.60 2.89
CA PHE A 394 -24.98 -1.59 2.51
C PHE A 394 -23.67 -0.91 2.08
N GLN A 395 -22.61 -1.71 2.04
CA GLN A 395 -21.29 -1.32 1.56
C GLN A 395 -20.81 -2.31 0.50
N LEU A 396 -20.08 -1.80 -0.49
CA LEU A 396 -19.49 -2.60 -1.56
C LEU A 396 -18.06 -2.98 -1.19
N PHE A 397 -17.72 -4.25 -1.36
CA PHE A 397 -16.38 -4.80 -1.18
C PHE A 397 -15.89 -5.47 -2.47
N PRO A 398 -14.57 -5.68 -2.64
CA PRO A 398 -14.01 -6.39 -3.80
C PRO A 398 -14.65 -7.77 -4.05
N TYR A 399 -14.45 -8.30 -5.26
CA TYR A 399 -14.93 -9.63 -5.69
C TYR A 399 -16.45 -9.83 -5.67
N GLY A 400 -17.23 -8.75 -5.76
CA GLY A 400 -18.69 -8.81 -5.77
C GLY A 400 -19.32 -8.94 -4.39
N TRP A 401 -18.53 -8.82 -3.32
CA TRP A 401 -19.04 -8.83 -1.96
C TRP A 401 -19.79 -7.55 -1.60
N VAL A 402 -20.86 -7.71 -0.85
CA VAL A 402 -21.68 -6.64 -0.31
C VAL A 402 -21.94 -6.92 1.16
N GLN A 403 -21.72 -5.93 2.02
CA GLN A 403 -22.06 -6.02 3.44
C GLN A 403 -23.37 -5.29 3.70
N GLY A 404 -24.34 -5.95 4.33
CA GLY A 404 -25.52 -5.32 4.88
C GLY A 404 -25.19 -4.58 6.17
N VAL A 405 -25.45 -3.28 6.19
CA VAL A 405 -25.25 -2.40 7.36
C VAL A 405 -26.56 -2.17 8.10
N HIS A 406 -27.68 -2.11 7.38
CA HIS A 406 -29.01 -1.96 7.97
C HIS A 406 -29.83 -3.25 7.90
N LEU A 407 -30.61 -3.49 8.96
CA LEU A 407 -31.45 -4.68 9.11
C LEU A 407 -32.39 -4.90 7.91
N SER A 408 -32.95 -3.83 7.34
CA SER A 408 -33.85 -3.96 6.18
C SER A 408 -33.18 -4.51 4.92
N PHE A 409 -31.88 -4.28 4.73
CA PHE A 409 -31.12 -4.88 3.63
C PHE A 409 -30.82 -6.35 3.92
N ILE A 410 -30.39 -6.64 5.15
CA ILE A 410 -30.07 -7.99 5.63
C ILE A 410 -31.31 -8.89 5.52
N GLU A 411 -32.48 -8.43 5.99
CA GLU A 411 -33.75 -9.16 5.91
C GLU A 411 -34.13 -9.47 4.46
N GLU A 412 -34.03 -8.49 3.54
CA GLU A 412 -34.32 -8.72 2.13
C GLU A 412 -33.36 -9.75 1.52
N MET A 413 -32.06 -9.68 1.82
CA MET A 413 -31.07 -10.66 1.37
C MET A 413 -31.37 -12.07 1.92
N GLN A 414 -31.77 -12.18 3.18
CA GLN A 414 -32.16 -13.45 3.79
C GLN A 414 -33.40 -14.06 3.13
N ILE A 415 -34.39 -13.23 2.78
CA ILE A 415 -35.58 -13.67 2.03
C ILE A 415 -35.16 -14.19 0.66
N VAL A 416 -34.35 -13.45 -0.11
CA VAL A 416 -33.87 -13.89 -1.43
C VAL A 416 -33.07 -15.18 -1.32
N ALA A 417 -32.14 -15.29 -0.37
CA ALA A 417 -31.35 -16.50 -0.15
C ALA A 417 -32.21 -17.71 0.23
N THR A 418 -33.32 -17.50 0.96
CA THR A 418 -34.26 -18.57 1.31
C THR A 418 -35.03 -19.04 0.07
N LEU A 419 -35.59 -18.10 -0.70
CA LEU A 419 -36.32 -18.41 -1.93
C LEU A 419 -35.43 -19.16 -2.94
N LEU A 420 -34.17 -18.74 -3.13
CA LEU A 420 -33.26 -19.42 -4.05
C LEU A 420 -32.94 -20.85 -3.59
N ARG A 421 -32.71 -21.06 -2.28
CA ARG A 421 -32.46 -22.40 -1.70
C ARG A 421 -33.66 -23.33 -1.79
N GLU A 422 -34.87 -22.84 -1.55
CA GLU A 422 -36.12 -23.61 -1.71
C GLU A 422 -36.30 -24.12 -3.15
N HIS A 423 -35.74 -23.41 -4.12
CA HIS A 423 -35.71 -23.80 -5.52
C HIS A 423 -34.40 -24.50 -5.95
N HIS A 424 -33.59 -24.96 -4.99
CA HIS A 424 -32.32 -25.66 -5.21
C HIS A 424 -31.29 -24.88 -6.02
N LEU A 425 -31.26 -23.56 -5.86
CA LEU A 425 -30.24 -22.69 -6.43
C LEU A 425 -29.32 -22.16 -5.34
N ASP A 426 -28.09 -22.65 -5.32
CA ASP A 426 -27.03 -22.16 -4.43
C ASP A 426 -26.32 -20.95 -5.06
N LEU A 427 -27.11 -19.92 -5.39
CA LEU A 427 -26.63 -18.75 -6.13
C LEU A 427 -25.98 -17.70 -5.23
N LEU A 428 -26.38 -17.65 -3.96
CA LEU A 428 -25.93 -16.65 -3.00
C LEU A 428 -25.02 -17.28 -1.97
N GLU A 429 -23.85 -16.70 -1.82
CA GLU A 429 -22.97 -16.97 -0.71
C GLU A 429 -23.20 -15.91 0.36
N PHE A 430 -23.14 -16.32 1.63
CA PHE A 430 -23.22 -15.40 2.74
C PHE A 430 -22.30 -15.81 3.88
N VAL A 431 -21.66 -14.82 4.49
CA VAL A 431 -20.65 -15.00 5.54
C VAL A 431 -21.04 -14.14 6.73
N GLU A 432 -20.91 -14.71 7.94
CA GLU A 432 -21.25 -14.07 9.22
C GLU A 432 -22.65 -13.42 9.27
N GLY A 433 -23.58 -13.86 8.40
CA GLY A 433 -24.96 -13.39 8.36
C GLY A 433 -25.18 -11.97 7.83
N HIS A 434 -24.15 -11.29 7.33
CA HIS A 434 -24.26 -9.91 6.85
C HIS A 434 -23.37 -9.57 5.64
N TYR A 435 -22.43 -10.44 5.24
CA TYR A 435 -21.75 -10.34 3.94
C TYR A 435 -22.44 -11.25 2.93
N TYR A 436 -22.58 -10.78 1.69
CA TYR A 436 -23.27 -11.49 0.63
C TYR A 436 -22.62 -11.28 -0.72
N ARG A 437 -22.67 -12.29 -1.59
CA ARG A 437 -22.38 -12.14 -3.02
C ARG A 437 -23.10 -13.19 -3.85
N LEU A 438 -23.06 -13.03 -5.16
CA LEU A 438 -23.35 -14.12 -6.09
C LEU A 438 -22.17 -15.09 -6.13
N ASN A 439 -22.44 -16.38 -5.90
CA ASN A 439 -21.45 -17.46 -5.84
C ASN A 439 -21.06 -18.00 -7.23
N LEU A 440 -20.85 -17.09 -8.19
CA LEU A 440 -20.54 -17.46 -9.58
C LEU A 440 -19.41 -16.59 -10.09
N ASP A 441 -18.60 -17.18 -10.96
CA ASP A 441 -17.67 -16.41 -11.76
C ASP A 441 -18.43 -15.27 -12.49
N PRO A 442 -17.97 -14.01 -12.41
CA PRO A 442 -18.62 -12.87 -13.04
C PRO A 442 -18.94 -13.07 -14.53
N GLN A 443 -18.13 -13.84 -15.27
CA GLN A 443 -18.36 -14.10 -16.69
C GLN A 443 -19.60 -14.97 -16.96
N LEU A 444 -20.12 -15.65 -15.93
CA LEU A 444 -21.31 -16.50 -15.99
C LEU A 444 -22.59 -15.77 -15.57
N ILE A 445 -22.47 -14.49 -15.18
CA ILE A 445 -23.58 -13.63 -14.80
C ILE A 445 -24.01 -12.79 -16.00
N PHE A 446 -25.26 -12.94 -16.39
CA PHE A 446 -25.89 -12.21 -17.47
C PHE A 446 -27.13 -11.46 -17.00
N PHE A 447 -27.56 -10.50 -17.82
CA PHE A 447 -28.69 -9.62 -17.54
C PHE A 447 -29.79 -9.83 -18.59
N ASP A 448 -31.04 -9.62 -18.19
CA ASP A 448 -32.19 -9.78 -19.06
C ASP A 448 -32.08 -8.88 -20.30
N GLU A 449 -32.36 -9.44 -21.48
CA GLU A 449 -32.04 -8.77 -22.74
C GLU A 449 -32.93 -7.54 -23.01
N ALA A 450 -34.04 -7.41 -22.29
CA ALA A 450 -34.92 -6.25 -22.37
C ALA A 450 -34.24 -4.95 -21.88
N ASN A 451 -33.19 -5.04 -21.05
CA ASN A 451 -32.44 -3.85 -20.59
C ASN A 451 -31.39 -3.36 -21.60
N PHE A 452 -31.24 -4.04 -22.73
CA PHE A 452 -30.26 -3.71 -23.75
C PHE A 452 -30.89 -3.02 -24.95
N GLN A 453 -30.15 -2.06 -25.52
CA GLN A 453 -30.49 -1.40 -26.77
C GLN A 453 -29.30 -1.40 -27.72
N ALA A 454 -29.52 -1.80 -28.96
CA ALA A 454 -28.52 -1.83 -30.00
C ALA A 454 -28.75 -0.72 -31.05
N PHE A 455 -27.64 -0.20 -31.57
CA PHE A 455 -27.61 0.87 -32.56
C PHE A 455 -26.64 0.48 -33.67
N LEU A 456 -27.17 0.18 -34.86
CA LEU A 456 -26.37 -0.10 -36.05
C LEU A 456 -26.13 1.21 -36.83
N SER A 457 -24.87 1.59 -37.01
CA SER A 457 -24.50 2.77 -37.77
C SER A 457 -23.62 2.42 -38.98
N LYS A 458 -23.78 3.21 -40.05
CA LYS A 458 -22.90 3.18 -41.22
C LYS A 458 -22.83 4.57 -41.83
N SER A 459 -21.63 5.11 -41.99
CA SER A 459 -21.37 6.32 -42.76
C SER A 459 -20.79 5.96 -44.14
N ALA A 460 -20.73 6.92 -45.06
CA ALA A 460 -20.25 6.66 -46.43
C ALA A 460 -18.77 6.23 -46.50
N GLN A 461 -17.98 6.57 -45.48
CA GLN A 461 -16.53 6.35 -45.44
C GLN A 461 -16.09 5.38 -44.34
N GLU A 462 -16.98 4.97 -43.44
CA GLU A 462 -16.66 4.06 -42.34
C GLU A 462 -17.33 2.69 -42.50
N PRO A 463 -16.71 1.61 -41.95
CA PRO A 463 -17.36 0.32 -41.86
C PRO A 463 -18.63 0.40 -41.00
N TYR A 464 -19.50 -0.61 -41.12
CA TYR A 464 -20.61 -0.76 -40.19
C TYR A 464 -20.08 -0.83 -38.76
N GLN A 465 -20.76 -0.17 -37.84
CA GLN A 465 -20.48 -0.23 -36.41
C GLN A 465 -21.77 -0.60 -35.69
N ILE A 466 -21.64 -1.39 -34.63
CA ILE A 466 -22.73 -1.64 -33.70
C ILE A 466 -22.34 -1.12 -32.33
N SER A 467 -23.24 -0.34 -31.74
CA SER A 467 -23.19 0.02 -30.33
C SER A 467 -24.29 -0.73 -29.59
N ILE A 468 -23.97 -1.44 -28.52
CA ILE A 468 -24.94 -2.10 -27.65
C ILE A 468 -24.80 -1.47 -26.26
N VAL A 469 -25.89 -0.94 -25.74
CA VAL A 469 -25.95 -0.25 -24.46
C VAL A 469 -26.82 -1.05 -23.50
N ASN A 470 -26.23 -1.45 -22.38
CA ASN A 470 -26.97 -1.85 -21.18
C ASN A 470 -27.44 -0.57 -20.48
N GLN A 471 -28.75 -0.34 -20.44
CA GLN A 471 -29.29 0.91 -19.93
C GLN A 471 -29.03 1.07 -18.43
N SER A 472 -28.86 2.32 -18.00
CA SER A 472 -28.75 2.65 -16.58
C SER A 472 -29.98 2.15 -15.80
N VAL A 473 -29.73 1.57 -14.63
CA VAL A 473 -30.77 1.01 -13.78
C VAL A 473 -30.78 1.71 -12.44
N LEU A 474 -31.91 2.35 -12.11
CA LEU A 474 -32.20 2.84 -10.77
C LEU A 474 -32.83 1.71 -9.93
N THR A 475 -32.17 1.33 -8.84
CA THR A 475 -32.71 0.40 -7.84
C THR A 475 -33.04 1.15 -6.55
N PRO A 476 -33.77 0.54 -5.60
CA PRO A 476 -33.99 1.12 -4.27
C PRO A 476 -32.70 1.37 -3.47
N TRP A 477 -31.58 0.78 -3.87
CA TRP A 477 -30.32 0.81 -3.11
C TRP A 477 -29.22 1.60 -3.79
N ALA A 478 -29.17 1.63 -5.11
CA ALA A 478 -28.15 2.35 -5.87
C ALA A 478 -28.56 2.54 -7.32
N THR A 479 -27.81 3.38 -8.02
CA THR A 479 -27.89 3.52 -9.47
C THR A 479 -26.72 2.77 -10.10
N ILE A 480 -27.04 1.84 -11.00
CA ILE A 480 -26.08 1.16 -11.85
C ILE A 480 -25.98 2.00 -13.13
N GLU A 481 -24.79 2.52 -13.41
CA GLU A 481 -24.56 3.34 -14.60
C GLU A 481 -24.71 2.50 -15.88
N GLU A 482 -24.95 3.18 -16.98
CA GLU A 482 -24.99 2.52 -18.28
C GLU A 482 -23.62 1.92 -18.63
N ASN A 483 -23.65 0.78 -19.32
CA ASN A 483 -22.44 0.15 -19.84
C ASN A 483 -22.63 -0.10 -21.34
N SER A 484 -21.60 0.15 -22.15
CA SER A 484 -21.73 0.07 -23.60
C SER A 484 -20.57 -0.70 -24.24
N LEU A 485 -20.91 -1.37 -25.33
CA LEU A 485 -19.97 -2.06 -26.21
C LEU A 485 -20.06 -1.41 -27.59
N MET A 486 -18.92 -1.07 -28.18
CA MET A 486 -18.86 -0.59 -29.56
C MET A 486 -17.93 -1.47 -30.38
N GLU A 487 -18.45 -2.05 -31.45
CA GLU A 487 -17.72 -2.99 -32.30
C GLU A 487 -17.79 -2.61 -33.78
N LYS A 488 -16.66 -2.75 -34.46
CA LYS A 488 -16.57 -2.58 -35.92
C LYS A 488 -16.92 -3.91 -36.60
N LEU A 489 -17.90 -3.86 -37.50
CA LEU A 489 -18.40 -5.05 -38.18
C LEU A 489 -17.75 -5.22 -39.55
N THR A 490 -17.66 -6.47 -39.99
CA THR A 490 -17.32 -6.76 -41.38
C THR A 490 -18.45 -6.26 -42.30
N PRO A 491 -18.16 -5.88 -43.56
CA PRO A 491 -19.19 -5.43 -44.49
C PRO A 491 -20.34 -6.43 -44.65
N HIS A 492 -20.00 -7.73 -44.72
CA HIS A 492 -20.99 -8.81 -44.81
C HIS A 492 -21.89 -8.85 -43.57
N LEU A 493 -21.32 -8.84 -42.35
CA LEU A 493 -22.10 -8.92 -41.11
C LEU A 493 -23.03 -7.70 -40.96
N GLY A 494 -22.54 -6.51 -41.29
CA GLY A 494 -23.34 -5.28 -41.24
C GLY A 494 -24.49 -5.26 -42.24
N VAL A 495 -24.28 -5.74 -43.48
CA VAL A 495 -25.35 -5.89 -44.48
C VAL A 495 -26.38 -6.92 -44.01
N SER A 496 -25.94 -8.10 -43.58
CA SER A 496 -26.86 -9.15 -43.10
C SER A 496 -27.70 -8.69 -41.90
N LEU A 497 -27.13 -7.89 -40.98
CA LEU A 497 -27.89 -7.29 -39.88
C LEU A 497 -28.89 -6.24 -40.37
N GLN A 498 -28.50 -5.37 -41.31
CA GLN A 498 -29.42 -4.41 -41.92
C GLN A 498 -30.57 -5.10 -42.66
N GLU A 499 -30.30 -6.19 -43.36
CA GLU A 499 -31.32 -6.99 -44.06
C GLU A 499 -32.25 -7.70 -43.08
N LEU A 500 -31.70 -8.24 -41.97
CA LEU A 500 -32.50 -8.82 -40.89
C LEU A 500 -33.43 -7.76 -40.27
N MET A 501 -32.91 -6.56 -40.00
CA MET A 501 -33.70 -5.44 -39.47
C MET A 501 -34.82 -5.03 -40.43
N THR A 502 -34.53 -4.91 -41.72
CA THR A 502 -35.52 -4.48 -42.73
C THR A 502 -36.49 -5.58 -43.15
N GLY A 503 -36.45 -6.76 -42.51
CA GLY A 503 -37.31 -7.90 -42.82
C GLY A 503 -37.03 -8.54 -44.19
N LYS A 504 -35.89 -8.22 -44.82
CA LYS A 504 -35.50 -8.72 -46.14
C LYS A 504 -34.86 -10.10 -46.09
N ASN A 505 -34.22 -10.45 -44.96
CA ASN A 505 -33.74 -11.80 -44.67
C ASN A 505 -34.62 -12.43 -43.59
N SER A 506 -35.65 -13.17 -43.99
CA SER A 506 -36.27 -14.15 -43.10
C SER A 506 -35.71 -15.53 -43.47
N TYR A 507 -34.70 -15.98 -42.71
CA TYR A 507 -34.19 -17.34 -42.83
C TYR A 507 -35.30 -18.27 -42.33
N CYS A 508 -36.16 -18.73 -43.23
CA CYS A 508 -37.40 -19.46 -42.91
C CYS A 508 -37.43 -20.87 -43.54
N SER A 509 -36.42 -21.25 -44.32
CA SER A 509 -36.35 -22.54 -45.03
C SER A 509 -35.24 -23.46 -44.50
N ALA A 510 -35.44 -24.78 -44.58
CA ALA A 510 -34.46 -25.78 -44.17
C ALA A 510 -33.16 -25.73 -45.01
N GLU A 511 -33.22 -25.24 -46.25
CA GLU A 511 -32.09 -25.10 -47.17
C GLU A 511 -31.16 -23.92 -46.82
N GLU A 512 -31.63 -22.96 -45.99
CA GLU A 512 -30.87 -21.78 -45.57
C GLU A 512 -30.24 -21.91 -44.19
N LYS A 513 -30.45 -23.05 -43.51
CA LYS A 513 -29.97 -23.29 -42.15
C LYS A 513 -28.45 -23.13 -42.01
N GLU A 514 -27.68 -23.64 -42.97
CA GLU A 514 -26.22 -23.51 -42.93
C GLU A 514 -25.75 -22.04 -43.06
N LYS A 515 -26.47 -21.22 -43.84
CA LYS A 515 -26.17 -19.78 -43.96
C LYS A 515 -26.54 -19.04 -42.68
N LEU A 516 -27.66 -19.41 -42.07
CA LEU A 516 -28.10 -18.88 -40.78
C LEU A 516 -27.09 -19.19 -39.67
N ASP A 517 -26.67 -20.45 -39.55
CA ASP A 517 -25.69 -20.89 -38.54
C ASP A 517 -24.36 -20.13 -38.72
N LYS A 518 -23.86 -20.00 -39.96
CA LYS A 518 -22.66 -19.20 -40.28
C LYS A 518 -22.81 -17.73 -39.89
N PHE A 519 -23.98 -17.14 -40.12
CA PHE A 519 -24.26 -15.75 -39.76
C PHE A 519 -24.29 -15.54 -38.24
N VAL A 520 -24.98 -16.41 -37.51
CA VAL A 520 -25.06 -16.38 -36.03
C VAL A 520 -23.67 -16.59 -35.42
N ASP A 521 -22.90 -17.56 -35.92
CA ASP A 521 -21.54 -17.81 -35.45
C ASP A 521 -20.59 -16.64 -35.74
N LEU A 522 -20.72 -16.00 -36.91
CA LEU A 522 -19.95 -14.81 -37.23
C LEU A 522 -20.30 -13.66 -36.28
N ALA A 523 -21.59 -13.44 -35.98
CA ALA A 523 -22.02 -12.43 -35.03
C ALA A 523 -21.48 -12.70 -33.63
N ARG A 524 -21.55 -13.95 -33.15
CA ARG A 524 -20.98 -14.39 -31.85
C ARG A 524 -19.49 -14.12 -31.74
N LYS A 525 -18.74 -14.36 -32.82
CA LYS A 525 -17.28 -14.15 -32.85
C LYS A 525 -16.89 -12.67 -32.95
N LYS A 526 -17.75 -11.82 -33.49
CA LYS A 526 -17.45 -10.41 -33.79
C LYS A 526 -18.07 -9.41 -32.83
N ILE A 527 -19.10 -9.80 -32.07
CA ILE A 527 -19.79 -8.92 -31.13
C ILE A 527 -19.64 -9.53 -29.74
N ASN A 528 -18.75 -8.95 -28.93
CA ASN A 528 -18.45 -9.47 -27.59
C ASN A 528 -19.51 -9.09 -26.54
N CYS A 529 -20.76 -9.54 -26.74
CA CYS A 529 -21.88 -9.26 -25.84
C CYS A 529 -21.60 -9.67 -24.38
N LYS A 530 -20.81 -10.74 -24.19
CA LYS A 530 -20.43 -11.22 -22.87
C LYS A 530 -19.69 -10.15 -22.05
N ALA A 531 -19.03 -9.17 -22.67
CA ALA A 531 -18.33 -8.07 -21.96
C ALA A 531 -19.29 -7.11 -21.22
N ILE A 532 -20.51 -6.93 -21.73
CA ILE A 532 -21.54 -6.06 -21.13
C ILE A 532 -22.65 -6.86 -20.42
N GLY A 533 -22.45 -8.17 -20.27
CA GLY A 533 -23.37 -9.06 -19.56
C GLY A 533 -24.61 -9.46 -20.37
N LEU A 534 -24.58 -9.29 -21.71
CA LEU A 534 -25.57 -9.84 -22.62
C LEU A 534 -25.11 -11.21 -23.11
N ARG A 535 -25.96 -12.25 -23.02
CA ARG A 535 -25.58 -13.61 -23.44
C ARG A 535 -25.21 -13.69 -24.92
N LEU A 536 -26.12 -13.23 -25.76
CA LEU A 536 -26.03 -13.29 -27.21
C LEU A 536 -26.72 -12.09 -27.81
N PHE A 537 -26.23 -11.66 -28.97
CA PHE A 537 -26.91 -10.66 -29.78
C PHE A 537 -28.03 -11.27 -30.64
N LEU A 538 -27.79 -12.48 -31.16
CA LEU A 538 -28.70 -13.22 -32.02
C LEU A 538 -29.06 -14.56 -31.38
N ARG A 539 -30.36 -14.87 -31.33
CA ARG A 539 -30.91 -16.16 -30.91
C ARG A 539 -31.52 -16.89 -32.10
N THR A 540 -31.53 -18.22 -32.02
CA THR A 540 -32.16 -19.08 -33.01
C THR A 540 -33.29 -19.85 -32.34
N GLU A 541 -34.52 -19.64 -32.79
CA GLU A 541 -35.73 -20.27 -32.26
C GLU A 541 -36.56 -20.76 -33.44
N GLU A 542 -36.96 -22.03 -33.42
CA GLU A 542 -37.81 -22.65 -34.48
C GLU A 542 -37.27 -22.43 -35.92
N ASN A 543 -35.95 -22.55 -36.10
CA ASN A 543 -35.22 -22.25 -37.35
C ASN A 543 -35.29 -20.79 -37.82
N ARG A 544 -35.68 -19.84 -36.97
CA ARG A 544 -35.65 -18.39 -37.25
C ARG A 544 -34.58 -17.70 -36.42
N CYS A 545 -33.93 -16.70 -37.02
CA CYS A 545 -33.05 -15.79 -36.30
C CYS A 545 -33.86 -14.67 -35.67
N ARG A 546 -33.64 -14.39 -34.39
CA ARG A 546 -34.17 -13.18 -33.73
C ARG A 546 -33.07 -12.39 -33.04
N LEU A 547 -33.25 -11.08 -32.97
CA LEU A 547 -32.43 -10.22 -32.14
C LEU A 547 -32.80 -10.42 -30.67
N SER A 548 -31.80 -10.42 -29.80
CA SER A 548 -32.03 -10.59 -28.36
C SER A 548 -32.47 -9.29 -27.68
N CYS A 549 -32.10 -8.14 -28.24
CA CYS A 549 -32.43 -6.82 -27.70
C CYS A 549 -33.06 -5.91 -28.75
N ASN A 550 -33.63 -4.79 -28.30
CA ASN A 550 -34.17 -3.78 -29.22
C ASN A 550 -33.04 -3.19 -30.08
N ILE A 551 -33.33 -2.88 -31.35
CA ILE A 551 -32.35 -2.32 -32.27
C ILE A 551 -32.89 -1.11 -33.02
N SER A 552 -32.04 -0.12 -33.26
CA SER A 552 -32.31 0.95 -34.22
C SER A 552 -31.10 1.15 -35.13
N ALA A 553 -31.29 1.80 -36.28
CA ALA A 553 -30.20 2.03 -37.22
C ALA A 553 -30.15 3.45 -37.77
N LYS A 554 -28.93 3.93 -38.01
CA LYS A 554 -28.64 5.15 -38.77
C LYS A 554 -27.67 4.83 -39.89
N ILE A 555 -28.19 4.72 -41.11
CA ILE A 555 -27.42 4.30 -42.28
C ILE A 555 -27.43 5.44 -43.30
N ASN A 556 -26.25 5.99 -43.60
CA ASN A 556 -26.08 7.10 -44.53
C ASN A 556 -27.06 8.28 -44.25
N GLY A 557 -27.26 8.60 -42.98
CA GLY A 557 -28.12 9.71 -42.54
C GLY A 557 -29.62 9.39 -42.41
N LYS A 558 -30.10 8.22 -42.84
CA LYS A 558 -31.50 7.80 -42.64
C LYS A 558 -31.66 7.03 -41.31
N LYS A 559 -32.58 7.49 -40.45
CA LYS A 559 -33.00 6.75 -39.23
C LYS A 559 -34.01 5.68 -39.60
N LEU A 560 -33.77 4.46 -39.15
CA LEU A 560 -34.72 3.34 -39.19
C LEU A 560 -35.00 2.94 -37.74
N HIS A 561 -36.23 3.18 -37.28
CA HIS A 561 -36.73 2.65 -36.00
C HIS A 561 -37.57 1.43 -36.30
N LEU A 562 -37.21 0.29 -35.71
CA LEU A 562 -37.94 -0.95 -35.83
C LEU A 562 -38.06 -1.54 -34.42
N ALA A 563 -39.27 -1.57 -33.89
CA ALA A 563 -39.56 -2.29 -32.66
C ALA A 563 -39.46 -3.79 -32.95
N VAL A 564 -38.92 -4.55 -31.99
CA VAL A 564 -38.93 -6.02 -32.05
C VAL A 564 -40.39 -6.48 -32.12
N ILE A 565 -40.68 -7.31 -33.12
CA ILE A 565 -41.92 -8.10 -33.19
C ILE A 565 -41.85 -9.09 -32.03
N ASP A 566 -42.81 -9.00 -31.10
CA ASP A 566 -43.00 -9.99 -30.01
C ASP A 566 -43.10 -11.42 -30.55
#